data_AF-A0AAD9JR16-F1
#
_entry.id   AF-A0AAD9JR16-F1
#
_cell.length_a   1.000
_cell.length_b   1.000
_cell.length_c   1.000
_cell.angle_alpha   90.00
_cell.angle_beta   90.00
_cell.angle_gamma   90.00
#
_symmetry.space_group_name_H-M   'P 1'
#
loop_
_entity.id
_entity.type
_entity.pdbx_description
1 polymer ?
#
loop_
_entity_poly.entity_id
_entity_poly.type
_entity_poly.pdbx_seq_one_letter_code
_entity_poly.pdbx_strand_id
1 'polypeptide(L)'
;MDKMRDALNEDDSSLVVYGCSVHMLNLLSLNITPSSVMKHVLEIQKYFGNHHKPNAWLTECPDTVKLQLPTETKVEESTNTHRHIYQE
;
A
#
# COMPACT_ATOMS: atom_id res chain seq x y z
N MET A 1 -5.16 -17.03 5.72
CA MET A 1 -4.97 -17.49 4.32
C MET A 1 -4.47 -18.92 4.25
N ASP A 2 -3.96 -19.48 5.35
CA ASP A 2 -3.37 -20.82 5.38
C ASP A 2 -4.41 -21.91 5.10
N LYS A 3 -5.59 -21.84 5.72
CA LYS A 3 -6.68 -22.80 5.48
C LYS A 3 -7.10 -23.01 4.02
N MET A 4 -7.03 -21.96 3.19
CA MET A 4 -7.36 -22.06 1.76
C MET A 4 -6.23 -22.73 0.97
N ARG A 5 -4.97 -22.43 1.33
CA ARG A 5 -3.78 -23.06 0.74
C ARG A 5 -3.72 -24.54 1.12
N ASP A 6 -4.05 -24.85 2.36
CA ASP A 6 -4.08 -26.22 2.87
C ASP A 6 -5.14 -27.05 2.14
N ALA A 7 -6.36 -26.53 1.98
CA ALA A 7 -7.42 -27.20 1.22
C ALA A 7 -7.07 -27.41 -0.26
N LEU A 8 -6.46 -26.41 -0.92
CA LEU A 8 -6.02 -26.54 -2.32
C LEU A 8 -4.89 -27.55 -2.50
N ASN A 9 -4.02 -27.70 -1.50
CA ASN A 9 -2.92 -28.67 -1.52
C ASN A 9 -3.41 -30.09 -1.19
N GLU A 10 -4.46 -30.23 -0.37
CA GLU A 10 -5.16 -31.51 -0.16
C GLU A 10 -5.87 -31.99 -1.43
N ASP A 11 -6.47 -31.07 -2.20
CA ASP A 11 -7.16 -31.39 -3.45
C ASP A 11 -6.20 -31.72 -4.61
N ASP A 12 -5.08 -30.99 -4.73
CA ASP A 12 -4.05 -31.27 -5.73
C ASP A 12 -2.64 -30.92 -5.22
N SER A 13 -1.91 -31.95 -4.78
CA SER A 13 -0.53 -31.83 -4.29
C SER A 13 0.49 -31.34 -5.34
N SER A 14 0.13 -31.29 -6.62
CA SER A 14 0.98 -30.73 -7.67
C SER A 14 0.79 -29.21 -7.85
N LEU A 15 -0.24 -28.63 -7.22
CA LEU A 15 -0.58 -27.22 -7.33
C LEU A 15 0.36 -26.35 -6.50
N VAL A 16 1.22 -25.58 -7.17
CA VAL A 16 2.10 -24.62 -6.50
C VAL A 16 1.39 -23.27 -6.32
N VAL A 17 0.96 -22.98 -5.08
CA VAL A 17 0.27 -21.73 -4.75
C VAL A 17 1.26 -20.66 -4.30
N TYR A 18 1.58 -19.69 -5.17
CA TYR A 18 2.35 -18.52 -4.75
C TYR A 18 1.46 -17.48 -4.04
N GLY A 19 2.07 -16.65 -3.20
CA GLY A 19 1.44 -15.40 -2.78
C GLY A 19 1.28 -14.47 -3.99
N CYS A 20 0.26 -13.62 -3.96
CA CYS A 20 0.18 -12.48 -4.87
C CYS A 20 1.53 -11.72 -4.84
N SER A 21 2.06 -11.35 -6.01
CA SER A 21 3.38 -10.70 -6.13
C SER A 21 3.45 -9.40 -5.33
N VAL A 22 2.35 -8.64 -5.31
CA VAL A 22 2.17 -7.44 -4.50
C VAL A 22 2.23 -7.75 -3.00
N HIS A 23 1.66 -8.87 -2.56
CA HIS A 23 1.75 -9.29 -1.16
C HIS A 23 3.19 -9.62 -0.76
N MET A 24 3.94 -10.31 -1.64
CA MET A 24 5.35 -10.60 -1.39
C MET A 24 6.20 -9.33 -1.35
N LEU A 25 5.96 -8.38 -2.26
CA LEU A 25 6.63 -7.08 -2.25
C LEU A 25 6.31 -6.26 -1.00
N ASN A 26 5.09 -6.32 -0.49
CA ASN A 26 4.70 -5.68 0.77
C ASN A 26 5.40 -6.31 1.99
N LEU A 27 5.57 -7.64 2.01
CA LEU A 27 6.35 -8.30 3.07
C LEU A 27 7.84 -7.97 2.97
N LEU A 28 8.36 -7.85 1.75
CA LEU A 28 9.75 -7.46 1.52
C LEU A 28 10.00 -6.02 1.95
N SER A 29 9.09 -5.09 1.64
CA SER A 29 9.20 -3.67 2.02
C SER A 29 9.21 -3.48 3.53
N LEU A 30 8.44 -4.29 4.29
CA LEU A 30 8.48 -4.29 5.76
C LEU A 30 9.85 -4.70 6.32
N ASN A 31 10.56 -5.61 5.66
CA ASN A 31 11.89 -6.05 6.09
C ASN A 31 13.00 -5.08 5.69
N ILE A 32 12.87 -4.42 4.53
CA ILE A 32 13.86 -3.47 4.03
C ILE A 32 13.77 -2.13 4.76
N THR A 33 12.57 -1.73 5.18
CA THR A 33 12.35 -0.40 5.73
C THR A 33 12.75 -0.33 7.21
N PRO A 34 13.69 0.55 7.61
CA PRO A 34 14.09 0.68 9.01
C PRO A 34 12.93 1.17 9.88
N SER A 35 12.61 0.41 10.94
CA SER A 35 11.53 0.73 11.87
C SER A 35 11.72 2.08 12.57
N SER A 36 12.98 2.48 12.80
CA SER A 36 13.34 3.79 13.36
C SER A 36 12.91 4.96 12.47
N VAL A 37 13.07 4.84 11.15
CA VAL A 37 12.66 5.87 10.19
C VAL A 37 11.15 5.86 10.01
N MET A 38 10.55 4.68 9.87
CA MET A 38 9.10 4.53 9.69
C MET A 38 8.31 5.15 10.86
N LYS A 39 8.80 5.00 12.09
CA LYS A 39 8.19 5.63 13.27
C LYS A 39 8.03 7.14 13.11
N HIS A 40 9.09 7.83 12.68
CA HIS A 40 9.06 9.28 12.50
C HIS A 40 8.16 9.72 11.34
N VAL A 41 8.16 8.96 10.25
CA VAL A 41 7.25 9.19 9.11
C VAL A 41 5.79 9.11 9.57
N LEU A 42 5.43 8.10 10.37
CA LEU A 42 4.09 7.94 10.93
C LEU A 42 3.72 9.08 11.90
N GLU A 43 4.66 9.53 12.74
CA GLU A 43 4.44 10.65 13.66
C GLU A 43 4.13 11.95 12.91
N ILE A 44 4.90 12.26 11.87
CA ILE A 44 4.69 13.43 11.01
C ILE A 44 3.33 13.33 10.32
N GLN A 45 3.04 12.20 9.70
CA GLN A 45 1.78 11.98 8.98
C GLN A 45 0.56 12.11 9.91
N LYS A 46 0.64 11.54 11.11
CA LYS A 46 -0.40 11.68 12.15
C LYS A 46 -0.57 13.13 12.59
N TYR A 47 0.52 13.88 12.71
CA TYR A 47 0.46 15.30 13.06
C TYR A 47 -0.31 16.10 12.02
N PHE A 48 0.01 15.95 10.73
CA PHE A 48 -0.69 16.64 9.66
C PHE A 48 -2.13 16.15 9.46
N GLY A 49 -2.41 14.86 9.66
CA GLY A 49 -3.78 14.32 9.54
C GLY A 49 -4.72 14.77 10.65
N ASN A 50 -4.23 14.86 11.89
CA ASN A 50 -5.08 15.11 13.07
C ASN A 50 -5.23 16.60 13.42
N HIS A 51 -4.40 17.48 12.87
CA HIS A 51 -4.45 18.91 13.19
C HIS A 51 -4.99 19.71 12.01
N HIS A 52 -6.11 20.41 12.25
CA HIS A 52 -6.82 21.19 11.23
C HIS A 52 -5.92 22.25 10.56
N LYS A 53 -5.07 22.94 11.33
CA LYS A 53 -4.23 24.03 10.84
C LYS A 53 -3.02 23.55 10.01
N PRO A 54 -2.19 22.60 10.47
CA PRO A 54 -1.17 21.97 9.63
C PRO A 54 -1.72 21.32 8.36
N ASN A 55 -2.90 20.70 8.42
CA ASN A 55 -3.54 20.12 7.23
C ASN A 55 -3.91 21.20 6.21
N ALA A 56 -4.52 22.31 6.67
CA ALA A 56 -4.84 23.45 5.81
C ALA A 56 -3.59 24.03 5.14
N TRP A 57 -2.50 24.20 5.89
CA TRP A 57 -1.23 24.64 5.32
C TRP A 57 -0.66 23.67 4.28
N LEU A 58 -0.80 22.36 4.50
CA LEU A 58 -0.36 21.36 3.54
C LEU A 58 -1.16 21.44 2.23
N THR A 59 -2.47 21.73 2.30
CA THR A 59 -3.33 21.90 1.11
C THR A 59 -3.11 23.22 0.36
N GLU A 60 -2.54 24.23 1.02
CA GLU A 60 -2.20 25.52 0.41
C GLU A 60 -0.89 25.47 -0.38
N CYS A 61 -0.04 24.48 -0.12
CA CYS A 61 1.17 24.27 -0.92
C CYS A 61 0.81 23.70 -2.30
N PRO A 62 1.29 24.30 -3.40
CA PRO A 62 1.19 23.67 -4.71
C PRO A 62 2.06 22.39 -4.73
N ASP A 63 1.60 21.37 -5.44
CA ASP A 63 2.25 20.07 -5.64
C ASP A 63 2.36 19.14 -4.41
N THR A 64 1.66 19.43 -3.30
CA THR A 64 1.60 18.51 -2.16
C THR A 64 0.56 17.41 -2.37
N VAL A 65 1.01 16.16 -2.21
CA VAL A 65 0.12 15.00 -2.14
C VAL A 65 -0.19 14.71 -0.68
N LYS A 66 -1.48 14.48 -0.37
CA LYS A 66 -1.90 14.03 0.96
C LYS A 66 -1.15 12.75 1.32
N LEU A 67 -0.40 12.77 2.42
CA LEU A 67 0.31 11.57 2.88
C LEU A 67 -0.69 10.45 3.19
N GLN A 68 -0.56 9.34 2.47
CA GLN A 68 -1.27 8.10 2.75
C GLN A 68 -0.47 7.28 3.76
N LEU A 69 -1.17 6.63 4.70
CA LEU A 69 -0.54 5.68 5.60
C LEU A 69 -0.06 4.46 4.79
N PRO A 70 1.13 3.90 5.09
CA PRO A 70 1.60 2.67 4.47
C PRO A 70 0.59 1.52 4.59
N THR A 71 -0.17 1.47 5.69
CA THR A 71 -1.23 0.48 5.92
C THR A 71 -2.52 0.77 5.12
N GLU A 72 -2.75 2.03 4.74
CA GLU A 72 -3.92 2.46 3.95
C GLU A 72 -3.67 2.39 2.44
N THR A 73 -2.42 2.28 2.00
CA THR A 73 -2.09 1.94 0.61
C THR A 73 -2.47 0.48 0.35
N LYS A 74 -3.77 0.23 0.18
CA LYS A 74 -4.24 -0.95 -0.53
C LYS A 74 -3.68 -0.81 -1.94
N VAL A 75 -2.69 -1.63 -2.27
CA VAL A 75 -2.30 -1.83 -3.65
C VAL A 75 -3.46 -2.60 -4.28
N GLU A 76 -4.42 -1.87 -4.85
CA GLU A 76 -5.52 -2.45 -5.61
C GLU A 76 -4.92 -3.07 -6.88
N GLU A 77 -4.65 -4.37 -6.82
CA GLU A 77 -4.48 -5.17 -8.03
C GLU A 77 -5.85 -5.24 -8.74
N SER A 78 -5.89 -4.83 -10.02
CA SER A 78 -7.04 -4.80 -10.97
C SER A 78 -8.08 -3.67 -10.75
N THR A 79 -8.52 -2.83 -11.71
CA THR A 79 -8.47 -2.79 -13.18
C THR A 79 -8.71 -1.34 -13.65
N ASN A 80 -7.74 -0.66 -14.28
CA ASN A 80 -8.09 0.45 -15.18
C ASN A 80 -7.22 0.39 -16.44
N THR A 81 -7.60 -0.56 -17.28
CA THR A 81 -7.26 -0.61 -18.69
C THR A 81 -7.66 0.71 -19.34
N HIS A 82 -6.69 1.42 -19.93
CA HIS A 82 -6.88 2.41 -21.00
C HIS A 82 -7.84 3.58 -20.74
N ARG A 83 -7.34 4.68 -20.18
CA ARG A 83 -7.79 6.03 -20.58
C ARG A 83 -6.65 7.04 -20.46
N HIS A 84 -5.79 7.08 -21.47
CA HIS A 84 -5.01 8.29 -21.78
C HIS A 84 -4.47 8.29 -23.22
N ILE A 85 -5.33 8.11 -24.21
CA ILE A 85 -5.12 8.52 -25.62
C ILE A 85 -6.54 8.45 -26.20
N TYR A 86 -7.26 9.54 -26.49
CA TYR A 86 -6.99 10.56 -27.51
C TYR A 86 -7.38 11.97 -27.00
N GLN A 87 -6.47 12.92 -27.23
CA GLN A 87 -6.83 14.29 -27.58
C GLN A 87 -7.37 14.26 -29.01
N GLU A 88 -8.56 14.83 -29.22
CA GLU A 88 -8.92 15.76 -30.29
C GLU A 88 -10.23 16.46 -29.90
#